data_AF-A0A250KSQ9-F1
#
_entry.id   AF-A0A250KSQ9-F1
#
_cell.length_a   1.000
_cell.length_b   1.000
_cell.length_c   1.000
_cell.angle_alpha   90.00
_cell.angle_beta   90.00
_cell.angle_gamma   90.00
#
_symmetry.space_group_name_H-M   'P 1'
#
loop_
_entity.id
_entity.type
_entity.pdbx_description
1 polymer ?
#
loop_
_entity_poly.entity_id
_entity_poly.type
_entity_poly.pdbx_seq_one_letter_code
_entity_poly.pdbx_strand_id
1 'polypeptide(L)'
;MNKFRTLTSAIALSLGTMSFIPAASAETTSEEDVILSVPGVMPVAALEMTDEPGTWFKDPTDGDSLVVVKPGDAVLIKMTDVNAEHTITSLLWQPGAAKFPVDQDKPSSASVTQTFDKPGLYVFTCKVHPYMFGAVVVDDPNTEGLDLGSEIQLVTGAKVPTTSDIAKKLLRTFFVATTPSLWRDYSKPNWDLKLPSIPLNLGGTVIGLDALNVSMPNKLFNPATPGVGEVWVNAQFETIKGKSKPGSATQVDAENWTIKKKVKGVDINMNNPHNMWTDRTYKYIYQTEWFDKRLVTFDRETGQIYGALTVGQSPSHVMSRPSDDSLTVALNGEERVLKLTGGKHPTAQDSVNTGPNSGPHGHHVTHDGKFALTPNALAGSVSIVDLDSGQASTVPNVGVIPIAIWGDATDKAYVANLLGTPPLLSTLSVIDTKSKQKIKDINLAADYDPISGKTTGEAYGLLPIQTPISPDGKYVVTANTLSATITITDTSTHKVLKSLPCEPGCHGVNFGMKKGGGYYAYVASKFANDLIVVDMDKLEIAGRVLLADAKDADIVGNNGMGGQGVLPLPIADHGWIEETAKLSGSGQLAAEVEAWLGALTTAQRGVELPQKVVTGAQP
;
A
#
# COMPACT_ATOMS: atom_id res chain seq x y z
N MET A 1 -35.12 20.90 -8.85
CA MET A 1 -34.27 22.09 -9.08
C MET A 1 -34.62 23.13 -8.01
N ASN A 2 -33.61 23.80 -7.41
CA ASN A 2 -33.67 24.71 -6.24
C ASN A 2 -33.63 24.14 -4.80
N LYS A 3 -32.62 23.32 -4.45
CA LYS A 3 -32.09 23.22 -3.06
C LYS A 3 -30.59 22.87 -2.93
N PHE A 4 -29.74 23.20 -3.92
CA PHE A 4 -28.29 22.92 -3.86
C PHE A 4 -27.44 24.14 -4.24
N ARG A 5 -27.65 25.25 -3.55
CA ARG A 5 -26.72 26.38 -3.57
C ARG A 5 -26.60 26.94 -2.16
N THR A 6 -25.56 26.51 -1.44
CA THR A 6 -24.93 27.29 -0.36
C THR A 6 -23.66 26.57 0.08
N LEU A 7 -22.56 26.81 -0.63
CA LEU A 7 -21.24 26.98 -0.01
C LEU A 7 -20.30 27.67 -1.02
N THR A 8 -20.31 29.00 -1.03
CA THR A 8 -19.16 29.85 -1.38
C THR A 8 -19.58 31.32 -1.39
N SER A 9 -18.87 32.16 -0.63
CA SER A 9 -18.48 33.51 -1.06
C SER A 9 -17.52 34.14 -0.05
N ALA A 10 -16.30 34.40 -0.54
CA ALA A 10 -15.47 35.60 -0.39
C ALA A 10 -14.00 35.11 -0.46
N ILE A 11 -13.15 35.50 -1.40
CA ILE A 11 -12.91 36.81 -2.03
C ILE A 11 -12.31 36.57 -3.42
N ALA A 12 -12.81 37.28 -4.43
CA ALA A 12 -12.13 37.48 -5.71
C ALA A 12 -11.80 38.97 -5.85
N LEU A 13 -10.59 39.31 -6.31
CA LEU A 13 -10.27 40.19 -7.44
C LEU A 13 -8.84 40.73 -7.36
N SER A 14 -8.00 40.35 -8.32
CA SER A 14 -7.36 41.30 -9.24
C SER A 14 -6.78 40.56 -10.45
N LEU A 15 -7.37 40.79 -11.62
CA LEU A 15 -6.90 40.35 -12.93
C LEU A 15 -5.67 41.16 -13.37
N GLY A 16 -4.63 40.49 -13.85
CA GLY A 16 -3.57 41.05 -14.67
C GLY A 16 -3.42 40.19 -15.92
N THR A 17 -3.59 40.80 -17.09
CA THR A 17 -3.49 40.19 -18.42
C THR A 17 -2.03 39.88 -18.78
N MET A 18 -1.72 38.64 -19.19
CA MET A 18 -0.50 38.33 -19.93
C MET A 18 -0.80 37.40 -21.11
N SER A 19 -0.28 37.79 -22.28
CA SER A 19 -0.42 37.13 -23.57
C SER A 19 0.36 35.82 -23.65
N PHE A 20 -0.26 34.81 -24.26
CA PHE A 20 0.38 33.53 -24.60
C PHE A 20 1.24 33.64 -25.86
N ILE A 21 2.44 33.07 -25.82
CA ILE A 21 3.25 32.70 -26.99
C ILE A 21 3.21 31.16 -27.07
N PRO A 22 2.93 30.54 -28.22
CA PRO A 22 2.86 29.08 -28.32
C PRO A 22 4.28 28.49 -28.43
N ALA A 23 4.61 27.55 -27.56
CA ALA A 23 5.78 26.68 -27.72
C ALA A 23 5.33 25.36 -28.37
N ALA A 24 6.09 24.93 -29.37
CA ALA A 24 5.81 23.81 -30.25
C ALA A 24 5.73 22.46 -29.50
N SER A 25 4.75 21.65 -29.92
CA SER A 25 4.46 20.30 -29.45
C SER A 25 5.55 19.29 -29.82
N ALA A 26 5.99 18.51 -28.83
CA ALA A 26 6.49 17.16 -29.10
C ALA A 26 5.27 16.22 -29.14
N GLU A 27 5.09 15.51 -30.25
CA GLU A 27 4.00 14.56 -30.46
C GLU A 27 4.16 13.37 -29.51
N THR A 28 3.34 13.32 -28.46
CA THR A 28 2.98 12.09 -27.78
C THR A 28 1.85 11.43 -28.55
N THR A 29 2.06 10.22 -29.06
CA THR A 29 0.98 9.38 -29.58
C THR A 29 -0.04 9.17 -28.46
N SER A 30 -1.21 9.81 -28.55
CA SER A 30 -2.31 9.61 -27.61
C SER A 30 -2.83 8.18 -27.79
N GLU A 31 -2.80 7.38 -26.72
CA GLU A 31 -3.61 6.16 -26.67
C GLU A 31 -5.08 6.56 -26.87
N GLU A 32 -5.82 5.82 -27.71
CA GLU A 32 -7.21 6.17 -28.03
C GLU A 32 -8.10 6.10 -26.79
N ASP A 33 -8.89 7.15 -26.55
CA ASP A 33 -9.90 7.18 -25.49
C ASP A 33 -10.87 6.01 -25.64
N VAL A 34 -11.16 5.31 -24.54
CA VAL A 34 -12.04 4.14 -24.56
C VAL A 34 -13.49 4.60 -24.35
N ILE A 35 -14.28 4.56 -25.41
CA ILE A 35 -15.71 4.85 -25.35
C ILE A 35 -16.48 3.56 -25.01
N LEU A 36 -16.85 3.39 -23.74
CA LEU A 36 -17.76 2.33 -23.28
C LEU A 36 -19.23 2.77 -23.29
N SER A 37 -19.54 3.99 -23.73
CA SER A 37 -20.89 4.56 -23.71
C SER A 37 -21.81 4.02 -24.82
N VAL A 38 -23.08 4.40 -24.76
CA VAL A 38 -24.01 4.25 -25.89
C VAL A 38 -23.70 5.37 -26.90
N PRO A 39 -23.55 5.07 -28.22
CA PRO A 39 -23.30 6.10 -29.23
C PRO A 39 -24.32 7.25 -29.13
N GLY A 40 -23.83 8.49 -28.98
CA GLY A 40 -24.66 9.70 -28.90
C GLY A 40 -25.01 10.20 -27.50
N VAL A 41 -24.61 9.50 -26.42
CA VAL A 41 -24.80 9.99 -25.04
C VAL A 41 -23.58 10.81 -24.60
N MET A 42 -23.78 12.10 -24.34
CA MET A 42 -22.75 12.99 -23.78
C MET A 42 -22.65 12.81 -22.26
N PRO A 43 -21.44 12.83 -21.68
CA PRO A 43 -21.27 12.75 -20.23
C PRO A 43 -21.87 13.98 -19.54
N VAL A 44 -22.62 13.76 -18.46
CA VAL A 44 -23.24 14.84 -17.65
C VAL A 44 -22.41 15.22 -16.43
N ALA A 45 -21.47 14.36 -16.04
CA ALA A 45 -20.55 14.54 -14.93
C ALA A 45 -19.17 13.98 -15.29
N ALA A 46 -18.15 14.35 -14.51
CA ALA A 46 -16.80 13.85 -14.68
C ALA A 46 -16.13 13.53 -13.35
N LEU A 47 -15.22 12.57 -13.37
CA LEU A 47 -14.25 12.31 -12.31
C LEU A 47 -12.86 12.45 -12.93
N GLU A 48 -12.08 13.42 -12.47
CA GLU A 48 -10.69 13.65 -12.88
C GLU A 48 -9.76 12.78 -12.04
N MET A 49 -9.02 11.89 -12.68
CA MET A 49 -8.01 11.09 -12.01
C MET A 49 -6.76 11.91 -11.73
N THR A 50 -6.27 11.82 -10.49
CA THR A 50 -5.10 12.54 -9.98
C THR A 50 -4.24 11.64 -9.08
N ASP A 51 -2.97 11.99 -8.92
CA ASP A 51 -2.06 11.35 -7.95
C ASP A 51 -2.15 11.96 -6.53
N GLU A 52 -3.06 12.92 -6.32
CA GLU A 52 -3.19 13.65 -5.05
C GLU A 52 -3.84 12.76 -3.98
N PRO A 53 -3.22 12.61 -2.79
CA PRO A 53 -3.76 11.76 -1.73
C PRO A 53 -5.18 12.16 -1.31
N GLY A 54 -6.08 11.18 -1.29
CA GLY A 54 -7.48 11.36 -0.96
C GLY A 54 -8.35 11.69 -2.18
N THR A 55 -7.95 12.63 -3.02
CA THR A 55 -8.77 13.05 -4.18
C THR A 55 -8.33 12.38 -5.48
N TRP A 56 -8.14 11.06 -5.46
CA TRP A 56 -7.60 10.30 -6.59
C TRP A 56 -8.54 10.24 -7.79
N PHE A 57 -9.84 10.19 -7.53
CA PHE A 57 -10.89 10.48 -8.50
C PHE A 57 -11.56 11.73 -7.97
N LYS A 58 -11.55 12.83 -8.71
CA LYS A 58 -11.97 14.14 -8.22
C LYS A 58 -13.09 14.69 -9.09
N ASP A 59 -14.23 15.01 -8.50
CA ASP A 59 -15.23 15.84 -9.16
C ASP A 59 -14.62 17.24 -9.35
N PRO A 60 -14.48 17.75 -10.59
CA PRO A 60 -13.95 19.08 -10.83
C PRO A 60 -14.85 20.21 -10.26
N THR A 61 -16.08 19.89 -9.85
CA THR A 61 -17.08 20.84 -9.34
C THR A 61 -16.86 21.19 -7.88
N ASP A 62 -16.73 20.20 -7.01
CA ASP A 62 -16.61 20.38 -5.55
C ASP A 62 -15.36 19.72 -4.93
N GLY A 63 -14.66 18.88 -5.69
CA GLY A 63 -13.45 18.20 -5.25
C GLY A 63 -13.67 16.86 -4.54
N ASP A 64 -14.93 16.42 -4.40
CA ASP A 64 -15.24 15.13 -3.79
C ASP A 64 -14.86 13.96 -4.72
N SER A 65 -14.78 12.74 -4.18
CA SER A 65 -14.49 11.54 -4.98
C SER A 65 -15.70 10.80 -5.50
N LEU A 66 -16.85 11.48 -5.53
CA LEU A 66 -18.12 10.91 -5.90
C LEU A 66 -18.94 11.89 -6.72
N VAL A 67 -19.62 11.38 -7.75
CA VAL A 67 -20.64 12.13 -8.50
C VAL A 67 -22.01 11.45 -8.38
N VAL A 68 -23.06 12.25 -8.42
CA VAL A 68 -24.45 11.76 -8.42
C VAL A 68 -25.08 12.04 -9.79
N VAL A 69 -25.61 10.99 -10.43
CA VAL A 69 -26.23 11.05 -11.76
C VAL A 69 -27.56 10.29 -11.77
N LYS A 70 -28.31 10.34 -12.88
CA LYS A 70 -29.56 9.61 -13.04
C LYS A 70 -29.40 8.36 -13.92
N PRO A 71 -30.33 7.40 -13.84
CA PRO A 71 -30.37 6.28 -14.78
C PRO A 71 -30.35 6.75 -16.24
N GLY A 72 -29.44 6.18 -17.03
CA GLY A 72 -29.19 6.50 -18.43
C GLY A 72 -28.13 7.57 -18.68
N ASP A 73 -27.70 8.29 -17.64
CA ASP A 73 -26.63 9.28 -17.76
C ASP A 73 -25.26 8.61 -17.97
N ALA A 74 -24.33 9.37 -18.56
CA ALA A 74 -22.93 8.97 -18.69
C ALA A 74 -22.01 9.82 -17.81
N VAL A 75 -20.94 9.22 -17.31
CA VAL A 75 -19.85 9.88 -16.58
C VAL A 75 -18.55 9.70 -17.35
N LEU A 76 -17.80 10.78 -17.49
CA LEU A 76 -16.43 10.76 -18.01
C LEU A 76 -15.44 10.60 -16.85
N ILE A 77 -14.72 9.49 -16.82
CA ILE A 77 -13.55 9.31 -15.95
C ILE A 77 -12.33 9.72 -16.76
N LYS A 78 -11.77 10.89 -16.44
CA LYS A 78 -10.77 11.58 -17.25
C LYS A 78 -9.39 11.45 -16.61
N MET A 79 -8.40 11.00 -17.39
CA MET A 79 -7.00 11.07 -16.96
C MET A 79 -6.50 12.52 -17.10
N THR A 80 -6.04 13.14 -16.01
CA THR A 80 -5.66 14.57 -16.02
C THR A 80 -4.25 14.82 -15.49
N ASP A 81 -4.07 14.82 -14.17
CA ASP A 81 -2.80 15.13 -13.49
C ASP A 81 -2.23 13.86 -12.87
N VAL A 82 -1.73 12.98 -13.74
CA VAL A 82 -1.14 11.69 -13.35
C VAL A 82 0.27 11.57 -13.94
N ASN A 83 1.22 11.18 -13.09
CA ASN A 83 2.61 10.87 -13.46
C ASN A 83 2.79 9.38 -13.77
N ALA A 84 1.97 8.55 -13.14
CA ALA A 84 1.86 7.12 -13.39
C ALA A 84 0.68 6.81 -14.31
N GLU A 85 0.75 5.67 -15.00
CA GLU A 85 -0.41 5.09 -15.67
C GLU A 85 -1.31 4.37 -14.65
N HIS A 86 -2.61 4.40 -14.89
CA HIS A 86 -3.61 3.90 -13.96
C HIS A 86 -4.63 2.99 -14.65
N THR A 87 -5.38 2.23 -13.85
CA THR A 87 -6.56 1.52 -14.34
C THR A 87 -7.84 2.11 -13.74
N ILE A 88 -8.94 1.90 -14.45
CA ILE A 88 -10.30 2.15 -14.04
C ILE A 88 -10.98 0.79 -14.00
N THR A 89 -11.07 0.23 -12.79
CA THR A 89 -11.64 -1.11 -12.57
C THR A 89 -12.77 -1.03 -11.56
N SER A 90 -13.89 -1.72 -11.81
CA SER A 90 -15.01 -1.82 -10.88
C SER A 90 -14.62 -2.63 -9.65
N LEU A 91 -14.74 -2.01 -8.47
CA LEU A 91 -14.61 -2.68 -7.17
C LEU A 91 -15.94 -3.28 -6.72
N LEU A 92 -17.03 -2.53 -6.91
CA LEU A 92 -18.40 -2.99 -6.68
C LEU A 92 -19.38 -2.26 -7.60
N TRP A 93 -20.49 -2.93 -7.94
CA TRP A 93 -21.53 -2.41 -8.82
C TRP A 93 -22.88 -3.07 -8.54
N GLN A 94 -23.93 -2.61 -9.22
CA GLN A 94 -25.26 -3.19 -9.11
C GLN A 94 -25.37 -4.52 -9.89
N PRO A 95 -25.83 -5.62 -9.28
CA PRO A 95 -26.00 -6.90 -9.97
C PRO A 95 -26.83 -6.77 -11.25
N GLY A 96 -26.30 -7.23 -12.38
CA GLY A 96 -26.99 -7.17 -13.67
C GLY A 96 -26.99 -5.81 -14.37
N ALA A 97 -26.25 -4.81 -13.87
CA ALA A 97 -26.01 -3.56 -14.59
C ALA A 97 -25.31 -3.82 -15.94
N ALA A 98 -25.73 -3.13 -16.99
CA ALA A 98 -25.18 -3.34 -18.32
C ALA A 98 -23.73 -2.84 -18.42
N LYS A 99 -22.86 -3.58 -19.12
CA LYS A 99 -21.44 -3.24 -19.32
C LYS A 99 -20.62 -3.15 -18.02
N PHE A 100 -21.05 -3.85 -16.97
CA PHE A 100 -20.28 -4.06 -15.74
C PHE A 100 -19.87 -5.54 -15.58
N PRO A 101 -18.70 -5.81 -14.98
CA PRO A 101 -17.72 -4.83 -14.48
C PRO A 101 -16.99 -4.09 -15.61
N VAL A 102 -16.58 -2.86 -15.34
CA VAL A 102 -15.52 -2.19 -16.10
C VAL A 102 -14.20 -2.75 -15.60
N ASP A 103 -13.38 -3.31 -16.46
CA ASP A 103 -12.06 -3.83 -16.09
C ASP A 103 -11.05 -3.55 -17.20
N GLN A 104 -9.99 -2.81 -16.90
CA GLN A 104 -8.89 -2.57 -17.82
C GLN A 104 -7.77 -3.57 -17.54
N ASP A 105 -7.41 -4.35 -18.54
CA ASP A 105 -6.37 -5.39 -18.40
C ASP A 105 -4.98 -4.83 -18.10
N LYS A 106 -4.70 -3.61 -18.58
CA LYS A 106 -3.44 -2.90 -18.38
C LYS A 106 -3.69 -1.45 -17.94
N PRO A 107 -2.76 -0.85 -17.19
CA PRO A 107 -2.80 0.58 -16.94
C PRO A 107 -2.62 1.36 -18.25
N SER A 108 -3.23 2.54 -18.31
CA SER A 108 -3.15 3.43 -19.46
C SER A 108 -3.33 4.89 -19.03
N SER A 109 -3.17 5.82 -19.97
CA SER A 109 -3.55 7.22 -19.80
C SER A 109 -4.87 7.57 -20.51
N ALA A 110 -5.62 6.57 -20.95
CA ALA A 110 -6.86 6.77 -21.69
C ALA A 110 -8.03 7.12 -20.76
N SER A 111 -8.88 8.07 -21.19
CA SER A 111 -10.11 8.37 -20.46
C SER A 111 -11.20 7.34 -20.79
N VAL A 112 -12.13 7.12 -19.86
CA VAL A 112 -13.26 6.19 -20.01
C VAL A 112 -14.57 6.96 -19.87
N THR A 113 -15.46 6.81 -20.85
CA THR A 113 -16.86 7.27 -20.69
C THR A 113 -17.76 6.07 -20.49
N GLN A 114 -18.47 6.03 -19.36
CA GLN A 114 -19.37 4.93 -18.98
C GLN A 114 -20.80 5.44 -18.79
N THR A 115 -21.78 4.73 -19.35
CA THR A 115 -23.21 4.96 -19.12
C THR A 115 -23.69 4.09 -17.95
N PHE A 116 -24.58 4.62 -17.11
CA PHE A 116 -25.10 3.91 -15.95
C PHE A 116 -26.62 3.82 -16.02
N ASP A 117 -27.16 2.62 -16.27
CA ASP A 117 -28.58 2.38 -16.54
C ASP A 117 -29.39 2.00 -15.31
N LYS A 118 -28.75 1.39 -14.31
CA LYS A 118 -29.41 0.87 -13.12
C LYS A 118 -29.12 1.73 -11.89
N PRO A 119 -30.15 2.16 -11.12
CA PRO A 119 -29.95 2.87 -9.86
C PRO A 119 -29.07 2.12 -8.87
N GLY A 120 -28.27 2.87 -8.10
CA GLY A 120 -27.46 2.36 -7.01
C GLY A 120 -26.00 2.83 -7.03
N LEU A 121 -25.19 2.24 -6.15
CA LEU A 121 -23.78 2.57 -5.98
C LEU A 121 -22.86 1.79 -6.93
N TYR A 122 -21.90 2.50 -7.52
CA TYR A 122 -20.80 1.98 -8.32
C TYR A 122 -19.48 2.56 -7.79
N VAL A 123 -18.50 1.72 -7.48
CA VAL A 123 -17.18 2.16 -6.99
C VAL A 123 -16.10 1.62 -7.91
N PHE A 124 -15.18 2.50 -8.28
CA PHE A 124 -14.01 2.22 -9.10
C PHE A 124 -12.74 2.25 -8.25
N THR A 125 -11.75 1.48 -8.68
CA THR A 125 -10.40 1.44 -8.12
C THR A 125 -9.34 1.33 -9.22
N CYS A 126 -8.12 1.76 -8.91
CA CYS A 126 -6.93 1.43 -9.70
C CYS A 126 -6.37 0.06 -9.24
N LYS A 127 -6.07 -0.86 -10.15
CA LYS A 127 -5.45 -2.17 -9.80
C LYS A 127 -3.95 -2.03 -9.56
N VAL A 128 -3.34 -1.00 -10.14
CA VAL A 128 -1.96 -0.60 -9.82
C VAL A 128 -1.97 -0.03 -8.41
N HIS A 129 -2.81 0.96 -8.10
CA HIS A 129 -2.87 1.60 -6.77
C HIS A 129 -4.23 1.36 -6.09
N PRO A 130 -4.45 0.20 -5.42
CA PRO A 130 -5.77 -0.30 -5.03
C PRO A 130 -6.44 0.37 -3.83
N TYR A 131 -6.02 1.58 -3.48
CA TYR A 131 -6.74 2.48 -2.56
C TYR A 131 -7.20 3.77 -3.23
N MET A 132 -6.86 3.99 -4.50
CA MET A 132 -7.46 5.07 -5.29
C MET A 132 -8.92 4.72 -5.52
N PHE A 133 -9.85 5.43 -4.89
CA PHE A 133 -11.28 5.17 -5.03
C PHE A 133 -12.02 6.36 -5.64
N GLY A 134 -12.99 6.03 -6.50
CA GLY A 134 -13.97 6.97 -7.04
C GLY A 134 -15.34 6.30 -7.10
N ALA A 135 -16.41 7.08 -6.99
CA ALA A 135 -17.75 6.53 -6.98
C ALA A 135 -18.73 7.29 -7.87
N VAL A 136 -19.71 6.55 -8.37
CA VAL A 136 -20.89 7.09 -9.05
C VAL A 136 -22.12 6.56 -8.31
N VAL A 137 -22.95 7.46 -7.82
CA VAL A 137 -24.28 7.12 -7.30
C VAL A 137 -25.29 7.43 -8.40
N VAL A 138 -25.99 6.40 -8.85
CA VAL A 138 -27.07 6.52 -9.82
C VAL A 138 -28.36 6.63 -9.04
N ASP A 139 -28.81 7.85 -8.82
CA ASP A 139 -29.93 8.14 -7.93
C ASP A 139 -31.28 7.90 -8.63
N ASP A 140 -32.15 7.06 -8.04
CA ASP A 140 -33.53 6.92 -8.50
C ASP A 140 -34.36 8.07 -7.92
N PRO A 141 -34.85 9.02 -8.74
CA PRO A 141 -35.63 10.15 -8.23
C PRO A 141 -36.95 9.75 -7.57
N ASN A 142 -37.36 8.47 -7.66
CA ASN A 142 -38.56 7.94 -7.05
C ASN A 142 -38.34 7.32 -5.66
N THR A 143 -37.09 7.22 -5.20
CA THR A 143 -36.76 6.71 -3.87
C THR A 143 -36.44 7.86 -2.90
N GLU A 144 -36.54 7.59 -1.60
CA GLU A 144 -36.20 8.57 -0.56
C GLU A 144 -34.70 8.51 -0.25
N GLY A 145 -34.01 9.65 -0.31
CA GLY A 145 -32.56 9.71 -0.10
C GLY A 145 -31.77 9.24 -1.33
N LEU A 146 -30.43 9.30 -1.25
CA LEU A 146 -29.56 8.84 -2.33
C LEU A 146 -29.65 7.31 -2.49
N ASP A 147 -30.05 6.85 -3.66
CA ASP A 147 -30.23 5.42 -3.93
C ASP A 147 -28.90 4.67 -4.08
N LEU A 148 -28.59 3.77 -3.14
CA LEU A 148 -27.43 2.89 -3.22
C LEU A 148 -27.77 1.49 -3.76
N GLY A 149 -29.05 1.23 -4.04
CA GLY A 149 -29.60 -0.07 -4.44
C GLY A 149 -29.86 -0.98 -3.24
N SER A 150 -30.48 -2.14 -3.49
CA SER A 150 -30.77 -3.16 -2.46
C SER A 150 -29.65 -4.19 -2.28
N GLU A 151 -28.83 -4.39 -3.31
CA GLU A 151 -27.75 -5.37 -3.35
C GLU A 151 -26.58 -4.81 -4.17
N ILE A 152 -25.36 -5.10 -3.74
CA ILE A 152 -24.14 -4.83 -4.49
C ILE A 152 -23.43 -6.14 -4.83
N GLN A 153 -22.84 -6.20 -6.02
CA GLN A 153 -21.92 -7.24 -6.43
C GLN A 153 -20.50 -6.72 -6.26
N LEU A 154 -19.71 -7.42 -5.47
CA LEU A 154 -18.27 -7.17 -5.30
C LEU A 154 -17.50 -7.81 -6.46
N VAL A 155 -16.31 -7.30 -6.78
CA VAL A 155 -15.42 -7.89 -7.80
C VAL A 155 -15.02 -9.34 -7.52
N THR A 156 -15.16 -9.79 -6.27
CA THR A 156 -15.00 -11.20 -5.88
C THR A 156 -16.13 -12.11 -6.40
N GLY A 157 -17.16 -11.53 -7.00
CA GLY A 157 -18.40 -12.22 -7.39
C GLY A 157 -19.42 -12.34 -6.26
N ALA A 158 -19.05 -12.00 -5.02
CA ALA A 158 -19.97 -12.02 -3.89
C ALA A 158 -21.06 -10.96 -4.07
N LYS A 159 -22.31 -11.35 -3.80
CA LYS A 159 -23.47 -10.47 -3.78
C LYS A 159 -23.93 -10.29 -2.35
N VAL A 160 -24.06 -9.05 -1.92
CA VAL A 160 -24.44 -8.72 -0.54
C VAL A 160 -25.47 -7.60 -0.52
N PRO A 161 -26.47 -7.65 0.38
CA PRO A 161 -27.38 -6.53 0.59
C PRO A 161 -26.61 -5.26 0.95
N THR A 162 -27.07 -4.09 0.48
CA THR A 162 -26.48 -2.80 0.86
C THR A 162 -26.64 -2.47 2.35
N THR A 163 -27.58 -3.14 3.02
CA THR A 163 -27.75 -3.07 4.49
C THR A 163 -26.73 -3.88 5.29
N SER A 164 -25.92 -4.72 4.63
CA SER A 164 -24.93 -5.60 5.26
C SER A 164 -23.82 -4.84 5.99
N ASP A 165 -23.18 -5.50 6.95
CA ASP A 165 -22.03 -4.95 7.67
C ASP A 165 -20.85 -4.67 6.73
N ILE A 166 -20.56 -5.57 5.80
CA ILE A 166 -19.47 -5.38 4.83
C ILE A 166 -19.73 -4.17 3.91
N ALA A 167 -20.97 -3.95 3.44
CA ALA A 167 -21.31 -2.80 2.62
C ALA A 167 -21.10 -1.48 3.39
N LYS A 168 -21.50 -1.43 4.66
CA LYS A 168 -21.29 -0.25 5.54
C LYS A 168 -19.80 -0.01 5.83
N LYS A 169 -19.00 -1.08 6.03
CA LYS A 169 -17.54 -0.99 6.20
C LYS A 169 -16.86 -0.45 4.94
N LEU A 170 -17.25 -0.92 3.76
CA LEU A 170 -16.74 -0.42 2.48
C LEU A 170 -17.11 1.04 2.28
N LEU A 171 -18.36 1.43 2.56
CA LEU A 171 -18.80 2.83 2.45
C LEU A 171 -18.06 3.76 3.41
N ARG A 172 -17.89 3.37 4.68
CA ARG A 172 -17.06 4.14 5.63
C ARG A 172 -15.62 4.25 5.13
N THR A 173 -15.04 3.15 4.67
CA THR A 173 -13.66 3.11 4.16
C THR A 173 -13.48 4.00 2.93
N PHE A 174 -14.47 4.05 2.04
CA PHE A 174 -14.47 4.95 0.89
C PHE A 174 -14.26 6.40 1.35
N PHE A 175 -15.10 6.92 2.26
CA PHE A 175 -14.96 8.29 2.75
C PHE A 175 -13.65 8.52 3.52
N VAL A 176 -13.22 7.57 4.35
CA VAL A 176 -11.93 7.70 5.06
C VAL A 176 -10.78 7.75 4.07
N ALA A 177 -10.76 6.89 3.07
CA ALA A 177 -9.69 6.85 2.09
C ALA A 177 -9.66 8.14 1.27
N THR A 178 -10.82 8.65 0.83
CA THR A 178 -10.90 9.75 -0.12
C THR A 178 -10.94 11.14 0.51
N THR A 179 -11.02 11.24 1.84
CA THR A 179 -11.12 12.52 2.55
C THR A 179 -10.02 12.65 3.60
N PRO A 180 -8.89 13.31 3.29
CA PRO A 180 -7.74 13.40 4.22
C PRO A 180 -8.07 14.01 5.59
N SER A 181 -9.07 14.89 5.67
CA SER A 181 -9.52 15.48 6.94
C SER A 181 -10.20 14.46 7.88
N LEU A 182 -10.59 13.29 7.37
CA LEU A 182 -11.13 12.17 8.15
C LEU A 182 -10.07 11.17 8.62
N TRP A 183 -8.80 11.34 8.23
CA TRP A 183 -7.72 10.45 8.66
C TRP A 183 -7.45 10.55 10.16
N ARG A 184 -6.95 9.46 10.74
CA ARG A 184 -6.72 9.33 12.17
C ARG A 184 -5.39 9.97 12.58
N ASP A 185 -5.47 11.22 13.04
CA ASP A 185 -4.30 11.96 13.55
C ASP A 185 -4.07 11.73 15.05
N TYR A 186 -3.06 10.92 15.38
CA TYR A 186 -2.62 10.61 16.74
C TYR A 186 -1.97 11.80 17.47
N SER A 187 -1.73 12.94 16.81
CA SER A 187 -1.38 14.19 17.49
C SER A 187 -2.57 14.79 18.26
N LYS A 188 -3.80 14.35 17.95
CA LYS A 188 -5.04 14.75 18.62
C LYS A 188 -5.44 13.72 19.68
N PRO A 189 -6.17 14.14 20.73
CA PRO A 189 -6.59 13.22 21.81
C PRO A 189 -7.60 12.16 21.35
N ASN A 190 -8.44 12.47 20.36
CA ASN A 190 -9.45 11.56 19.83
C ASN A 190 -9.43 11.59 18.30
N TRP A 191 -9.88 10.50 17.70
CA TRP A 191 -10.29 10.45 16.31
C TRP A 191 -11.81 10.50 16.23
N ASP A 192 -12.33 11.58 15.66
CA ASP A 192 -13.75 11.81 15.48
C ASP A 192 -14.07 11.82 13.97
N LEU A 193 -14.41 10.65 13.44
CA LEU A 193 -14.91 10.51 12.08
C LEU A 193 -16.35 11.04 12.04
N LYS A 194 -16.52 12.20 11.40
CA LYS A 194 -17.80 12.89 11.25
C LYS A 194 -18.17 13.04 9.79
N LEU A 195 -19.23 12.35 9.39
CA LEU A 195 -19.84 12.40 8.08
C LEU A 195 -21.11 13.27 8.12
N PRO A 196 -21.51 13.87 6.99
CA PRO A 196 -22.71 14.68 6.92
C PRO A 196 -23.99 13.84 7.06
N SER A 197 -25.05 14.46 7.56
CA SER A 197 -26.37 13.81 7.70
C SER A 197 -27.12 13.83 6.37
N ILE A 198 -26.66 13.03 5.42
CA ILE A 198 -27.28 12.83 4.10
C ILE A 198 -28.11 11.55 4.13
N PRO A 199 -29.40 11.57 3.74
CA PRO A 199 -30.22 10.36 3.69
C PRO A 199 -29.72 9.43 2.57
N LEU A 200 -29.50 8.16 2.89
CA LEU A 200 -29.08 7.08 2.00
C LEU A 200 -30.15 6.00 1.97
N ASN A 201 -30.58 5.60 0.78
CA ASN A 201 -31.50 4.50 0.57
C ASN A 201 -30.74 3.18 0.37
N LEU A 202 -30.93 2.22 1.28
CA LEU A 202 -30.33 0.89 1.24
C LEU A 202 -31.42 -0.15 0.91
N GLY A 203 -31.99 -0.08 -0.29
CA GLY A 203 -33.03 -1.01 -0.73
C GLY A 203 -34.34 -0.87 0.04
N GLY A 204 -34.79 0.35 0.26
CA GLY A 204 -36.01 0.71 1.00
C GLY A 204 -35.77 1.07 2.47
N THR A 205 -34.59 0.79 3.02
CA THR A 205 -34.22 1.27 4.36
C THR A 205 -33.43 2.57 4.25
N VAL A 206 -33.96 3.66 4.79
CA VAL A 206 -33.25 4.96 4.79
C VAL A 206 -32.46 5.14 6.08
N ILE A 207 -31.17 5.45 5.95
CA ILE A 207 -30.30 5.85 7.07
C ILE A 207 -29.65 7.19 6.77
N GLY A 208 -29.21 7.93 7.79
CA GLY A 208 -28.26 9.03 7.58
C GLY A 208 -26.84 8.49 7.36
N LEU A 209 -26.05 9.12 6.49
CA LEU A 209 -24.63 8.77 6.30
C LEU A 209 -23.83 8.94 7.62
N ASP A 210 -24.21 9.89 8.46
CA ASP A 210 -23.70 10.11 9.82
C ASP A 210 -23.93 8.93 10.77
N ALA A 211 -24.80 7.98 10.44
CA ALA A 211 -24.91 6.71 11.16
C ALA A 211 -23.62 5.87 11.07
N LEU A 212 -22.72 6.18 10.14
CA LEU A 212 -21.41 5.56 10.02
C LEU A 212 -20.31 6.26 10.82
N ASN A 213 -20.62 7.33 11.56
CA ASN A 213 -19.66 8.03 12.41
C ASN A 213 -18.97 7.10 13.41
N VAL A 214 -17.72 7.42 13.74
CA VAL A 214 -16.92 6.72 14.74
C VAL A 214 -16.20 7.75 15.59
N SER A 215 -16.17 7.53 16.90
CA SER A 215 -15.32 8.29 17.82
C SER A 215 -14.54 7.33 18.68
N MET A 216 -13.22 7.52 18.75
CA MET A 216 -12.33 6.68 19.57
C MET A 216 -11.13 7.47 20.11
N PRO A 217 -10.65 7.16 21.32
CA PRO A 217 -9.49 7.83 21.88
C PRO A 217 -8.20 7.42 21.17
N ASN A 218 -7.29 8.37 20.97
CA ASN A 218 -5.94 8.11 20.53
C ASN A 218 -5.06 7.85 21.76
N LYS A 219 -4.41 6.69 21.78
CA LYS A 219 -3.53 6.27 22.87
C LYS A 219 -2.19 5.84 22.30
N LEU A 220 -1.18 6.64 22.59
CA LEU A 220 0.22 6.33 22.28
C LEU A 220 0.88 5.76 23.52
N PHE A 221 1.77 4.79 23.31
CA PHE A 221 2.60 4.20 24.35
C PHE A 221 3.76 3.47 23.70
N ASN A 222 4.90 3.47 24.36
CA ASN A 222 6.11 2.84 23.83
C ASN A 222 6.23 1.40 24.32
N PRO A 223 6.83 0.51 23.51
CA PRO A 223 7.24 -0.81 23.97
C PRO A 223 8.10 -0.73 25.24
N ALA A 224 7.79 -1.59 26.21
CA ALA A 224 8.54 -1.66 27.47
C ALA A 224 9.97 -2.22 27.28
N THR A 225 10.15 -3.12 26.32
CA THR A 225 11.47 -3.59 25.90
C THR A 225 11.89 -2.82 24.64
N PRO A 226 13.08 -2.20 24.63
CA PRO A 226 13.61 -1.56 23.43
C PRO A 226 13.77 -2.54 22.27
N GLY A 227 13.66 -2.04 21.04
CA GLY A 227 14.21 -2.71 19.86
C GLY A 227 15.72 -2.59 19.80
N VAL A 228 16.33 -3.17 18.76
CA VAL A 228 17.72 -2.90 18.38
C VAL A 228 17.72 -2.23 17.02
N GLY A 229 18.36 -1.07 16.94
CA GLY A 229 18.52 -0.30 15.71
C GLY A 229 17.41 0.73 15.47
N GLU A 230 16.84 0.72 14.27
CA GLU A 230 15.93 1.76 13.80
C GLU A 230 14.86 1.21 12.86
N VAL A 231 13.82 2.00 12.62
CA VAL A 231 12.74 1.67 11.70
C VAL A 231 12.48 2.85 10.77
N TRP A 232 12.59 2.61 9.47
CA TRP A 232 12.21 3.56 8.44
C TRP A 232 10.78 3.32 8.01
N VAL A 233 9.98 4.38 7.94
CA VAL A 233 8.57 4.33 7.54
C VAL A 233 8.29 5.39 6.47
N ASN A 234 7.69 4.98 5.35
CA ASN A 234 7.27 5.90 4.31
C ASN A 234 5.99 6.63 4.71
N ALA A 235 6.11 7.92 5.01
CA ALA A 235 4.98 8.83 5.14
C ALA A 235 4.59 9.32 3.74
N GLN A 236 4.03 8.41 2.93
CA GLN A 236 3.80 8.61 1.50
C GLN A 236 2.94 9.82 1.15
N PHE A 237 2.02 10.22 2.05
CA PHE A 237 1.04 11.29 1.79
C PHE A 237 1.41 12.62 2.46
N GLU A 238 2.55 12.67 3.15
CA GLU A 238 3.01 13.87 3.86
C GLU A 238 3.32 15.00 2.88
N THR A 239 2.65 16.13 3.01
CA THR A 239 2.87 17.29 2.14
C THR A 239 3.94 18.19 2.74
N ILE A 240 4.91 18.61 1.93
CA ILE A 240 6.12 19.30 2.39
C ILE A 240 6.29 20.59 1.60
N LYS A 241 6.61 21.67 2.30
CA LYS A 241 6.93 22.97 1.71
C LYS A 241 8.04 22.83 0.65
N GLY A 242 7.81 23.40 -0.53
CA GLY A 242 8.76 23.36 -1.63
C GLY A 242 8.62 22.13 -2.54
N LYS A 243 7.73 21.18 -2.22
CA LYS A 243 7.38 20.08 -3.12
C LYS A 243 5.99 20.28 -3.70
N SER A 244 5.80 19.84 -4.95
CA SER A 244 4.48 19.69 -5.55
C SER A 244 3.93 18.28 -5.41
N LYS A 245 4.78 17.28 -5.09
CA LYS A 245 4.37 15.90 -4.87
C LYS A 245 4.60 15.48 -3.40
N PRO A 246 3.71 14.66 -2.82
CA PRO A 246 3.80 14.32 -1.40
C PRO A 246 4.86 13.27 -1.13
N GLY A 247 5.27 13.19 0.14
CA GLY A 247 5.94 12.04 0.70
C GLY A 247 7.30 12.28 1.33
N SER A 248 7.61 11.54 2.38
CA SER A 248 8.93 11.46 3.01
C SER A 248 9.23 10.04 3.51
N ALA A 249 10.50 9.78 3.83
CA ALA A 249 10.91 8.62 4.62
C ALA A 249 11.24 9.07 6.05
N THR A 250 10.55 8.53 7.05
CA THR A 250 10.70 8.88 8.47
C THR A 250 11.52 7.82 9.19
N GLN A 251 12.59 8.20 9.88
CA GLN A 251 13.42 7.31 10.70
C GLN A 251 12.99 7.39 12.17
N VAL A 252 12.64 6.25 12.74
CA VAL A 252 12.32 6.07 14.16
C VAL A 252 13.46 5.29 14.82
N ASP A 253 13.97 5.79 15.93
CA ASP A 253 14.93 5.08 16.78
C ASP A 253 14.19 3.97 17.55
N ALA A 254 14.61 2.71 17.38
CA ALA A 254 13.93 1.58 18.01
C ALA A 254 14.34 1.39 19.48
N GLU A 255 15.39 2.04 19.96
CA GLU A 255 15.80 1.97 21.36
C GLU A 255 14.93 2.88 22.25
N ASN A 256 14.61 4.08 21.77
CA ASN A 256 13.86 5.08 22.54
C ASN A 256 12.50 5.48 21.93
N TRP A 257 12.17 4.97 20.74
CA TRP A 257 10.89 5.18 20.05
C TRP A 257 10.60 6.64 19.70
N THR A 258 11.64 7.39 19.32
CA THR A 258 11.51 8.79 18.88
C THR A 258 11.87 8.95 17.40
N ILE A 259 11.29 9.95 16.74
CA ILE A 259 11.66 10.32 15.37
C ILE A 259 13.06 10.96 15.40
N LYS A 260 13.99 10.37 14.65
CA LYS A 260 15.38 10.84 14.53
C LYS A 260 15.56 11.80 13.36
N LYS A 261 14.91 11.53 12.22
CA LYS A 261 14.94 12.39 11.02
C LYS A 261 13.83 12.05 10.03
N LYS A 262 13.69 12.92 9.03
CA LYS A 262 12.91 12.69 7.82
C LYS A 262 13.74 13.02 6.57
N VAL A 263 13.76 12.12 5.58
CA VAL A 263 14.31 12.38 4.25
C VAL A 263 13.16 12.84 3.36
N LYS A 264 13.15 14.14 3.05
CA LYS A 264 12.01 14.82 2.40
C LYS A 264 12.06 14.80 0.88
N GLY A 265 13.25 14.72 0.30
CA GLY A 265 13.44 14.74 -1.16
C GLY A 265 12.93 16.00 -1.85
N VAL A 266 13.14 17.18 -1.25
CA VAL A 266 12.69 18.48 -1.82
C VAL A 266 13.34 18.74 -3.17
N ASP A 267 14.67 18.61 -3.27
CA ASP A 267 15.43 18.93 -4.49
C ASP A 267 15.09 18.06 -5.70
N ILE A 268 14.61 16.84 -5.46
CA ILE A 268 14.19 15.90 -6.50
C ILE A 268 12.66 15.84 -6.66
N ASN A 269 11.92 16.61 -5.87
CA ASN A 269 10.47 16.53 -5.75
C ASN A 269 10.00 15.07 -5.63
N MET A 270 10.55 14.34 -4.65
CA MET A 270 10.26 12.91 -4.43
C MET A 270 8.75 12.65 -4.39
N ASN A 271 8.26 11.67 -5.13
CA ASN A 271 6.83 11.50 -5.38
C ASN A 271 6.34 10.15 -4.82
N ASN A 272 5.45 10.19 -3.83
CA ASN A 272 4.78 9.02 -3.25
C ASN A 272 5.74 7.83 -2.96
N PRO A 273 6.71 7.99 -2.05
CA PRO A 273 7.62 6.91 -1.67
C PRO A 273 6.82 5.71 -1.15
N HIS A 274 7.06 4.52 -1.71
CA HIS A 274 6.25 3.33 -1.42
C HIS A 274 7.00 2.26 -0.64
N ASN A 275 8.10 1.73 -1.15
CA ASN A 275 8.89 0.68 -0.51
C ASN A 275 10.36 1.11 -0.34
N MET A 276 11.00 0.57 0.69
CA MET A 276 12.42 0.79 0.97
C MET A 276 13.14 -0.54 1.15
N TRP A 277 14.40 -0.58 0.72
CA TRP A 277 15.34 -1.64 1.08
C TRP A 277 16.77 -1.08 1.14
N THR A 278 17.74 -1.88 1.59
CA THR A 278 19.12 -1.43 1.78
C THR A 278 20.16 -2.48 1.35
N ASP A 279 21.41 -2.07 1.25
CA ASP A 279 22.56 -2.94 1.03
C ASP A 279 23.03 -3.61 2.33
N ARG A 280 23.87 -4.65 2.24
CA ARG A 280 24.36 -5.39 3.42
C ARG A 280 25.18 -4.56 4.41
N THR A 281 25.60 -3.34 4.05
CA THR A 281 26.29 -2.43 4.98
C THR A 281 25.35 -1.46 5.69
N TYR A 282 24.08 -1.44 5.30
CA TYR A 282 23.07 -0.48 5.74
C TYR A 282 23.46 0.98 5.48
N LYS A 283 24.20 1.23 4.39
CA LYS A 283 24.67 2.58 4.06
C LYS A 283 23.70 3.28 3.12
N TYR A 284 23.18 2.57 2.13
CA TYR A 284 22.32 3.11 1.10
C TYR A 284 20.90 2.58 1.28
N ILE A 285 19.92 3.47 1.34
CA ILE A 285 18.52 3.12 1.25
C ILE A 285 18.05 3.40 -0.18
N TYR A 286 17.43 2.38 -0.78
CA TYR A 286 16.79 2.43 -2.09
C TYR A 286 15.28 2.60 -1.87
N GLN A 287 14.70 3.61 -2.50
CA GLN A 287 13.32 4.06 -2.28
C GLN A 287 12.57 4.07 -3.61
N THR A 288 11.49 3.31 -3.71
CA THR A 288 10.62 3.33 -4.90
C THR A 288 9.60 4.47 -4.84
N GLU A 289 9.31 5.09 -5.97
CA GLU A 289 8.28 6.12 -6.11
C GLU A 289 7.11 5.58 -6.94
N TRP A 290 6.06 5.09 -6.28
CA TRP A 290 5.06 4.22 -6.93
C TRP A 290 4.03 4.95 -7.80
N PHE A 291 3.90 6.27 -7.64
CA PHE A 291 3.13 7.16 -8.54
C PHE A 291 4.06 7.88 -9.51
N ASP A 292 5.24 7.33 -9.75
CA ASP A 292 6.26 7.89 -10.61
C ASP A 292 6.98 6.75 -11.35
N LYS A 293 8.14 7.05 -11.92
CA LYS A 293 8.97 6.10 -12.66
C LYS A 293 10.34 5.90 -12.04
N ARG A 294 10.53 6.28 -10.77
CA ARG A 294 11.84 6.54 -10.18
C ARG A 294 12.18 5.62 -9.01
N LEU A 295 13.46 5.28 -8.93
CA LEU A 295 14.12 4.71 -7.75
C LEU A 295 15.11 5.75 -7.22
N VAL A 296 14.92 6.16 -5.96
CA VAL A 296 15.81 7.10 -5.27
C VAL A 296 16.82 6.34 -4.43
N THR A 297 18.07 6.80 -4.40
CA THR A 297 19.08 6.30 -3.46
C THR A 297 19.50 7.41 -2.51
N PHE A 298 19.48 7.14 -1.22
CA PHE A 298 19.96 8.07 -0.20
C PHE A 298 20.81 7.39 0.86
N ASP A 299 21.67 8.17 1.50
CA ASP A 299 22.52 7.74 2.59
C ASP A 299 21.72 7.63 3.90
N ARG A 300 21.74 6.46 4.55
CA ARG A 300 21.01 6.21 5.80
C ARG A 300 21.39 7.22 6.90
N GLU A 301 22.69 7.47 7.06
CA GLU A 301 23.22 8.24 8.20
C GLU A 301 23.07 9.75 8.04
N THR A 302 23.23 10.26 6.84
CA THR A 302 23.18 11.71 6.57
C THR A 302 21.84 12.14 6.00
N GLY A 303 21.09 11.23 5.36
CA GLY A 303 19.90 11.56 4.57
C GLY A 303 20.25 12.21 3.21
N GLN A 304 21.53 12.25 2.83
CA GLN A 304 21.95 12.79 1.55
C GLN A 304 21.38 11.95 0.41
N ILE A 305 20.66 12.58 -0.50
CA ILE A 305 20.17 11.94 -1.73
C ILE A 305 21.29 11.94 -2.77
N TYR A 306 21.54 10.77 -3.36
CA TYR A 306 22.57 10.59 -4.38
C TYR A 306 22.03 10.65 -5.81
N GLY A 307 20.74 10.37 -6.00
CA GLY A 307 20.07 10.49 -7.29
C GLY A 307 18.70 9.84 -7.32
N ALA A 308 17.97 10.13 -8.39
CA ALA A 308 16.70 9.50 -8.75
C ALA A 308 16.84 8.87 -10.14
N LEU A 309 16.95 7.55 -10.20
CA LEU A 309 17.08 6.77 -11.42
C LEU A 309 15.68 6.49 -11.99
N THR A 310 15.44 6.80 -13.26
CA THR A 310 14.24 6.33 -13.95
C THR A 310 14.35 4.83 -14.24
N VAL A 311 13.43 4.04 -13.70
CA VAL A 311 13.41 2.56 -13.76
C VAL A 311 12.25 2.00 -14.58
N GLY A 312 11.15 2.75 -14.70
CA GLY A 312 9.92 2.34 -15.40
C GLY A 312 8.67 2.63 -14.58
N GLN A 313 7.48 2.33 -15.11
CA GLN A 313 6.18 2.73 -14.55
C GLN A 313 5.87 2.07 -13.20
N SER A 314 5.47 2.91 -12.23
CA SER A 314 4.97 2.52 -10.91
C SER A 314 5.87 1.46 -10.23
N PRO A 315 7.15 1.76 -9.97
CA PRO A 315 8.03 0.86 -9.23
C PRO A 315 7.42 0.63 -7.85
N SER A 316 7.06 -0.61 -7.56
CA SER A 316 6.37 -0.97 -6.33
C SER A 316 7.40 -1.28 -5.24
N HIS A 317 8.07 -2.44 -5.34
CA HIS A 317 9.05 -2.89 -4.36
C HIS A 317 10.45 -2.97 -4.94
N VAL A 318 11.45 -2.69 -4.09
CA VAL A 318 12.87 -2.91 -4.34
C VAL A 318 13.42 -3.86 -3.29
N MET A 319 14.28 -4.80 -3.67
CA MET A 319 15.05 -5.62 -2.72
C MET A 319 16.46 -5.84 -3.23
N SER A 320 17.44 -5.89 -2.33
CA SER A 320 18.82 -6.26 -2.65
C SER A 320 18.98 -7.77 -2.59
N ARG A 321 19.78 -8.35 -3.47
CA ARG A 321 20.16 -9.75 -3.38
C ARG A 321 21.18 -9.91 -2.25
N PRO A 322 20.98 -10.83 -1.28
CA PRO A 322 21.88 -10.95 -0.14
C PRO A 322 23.35 -11.16 -0.51
N SER A 323 23.60 -11.94 -1.55
CA SER A 323 24.95 -12.38 -1.94
C SER A 323 25.80 -11.28 -2.57
N ASP A 324 25.22 -10.36 -3.33
CA ASP A 324 25.97 -9.40 -4.18
C ASP A 324 25.45 -7.95 -4.16
N ASP A 325 24.41 -7.65 -3.37
CA ASP A 325 23.72 -6.35 -3.30
C ASP A 325 23.10 -5.85 -4.61
N SER A 326 23.06 -6.67 -5.68
CA SER A 326 22.29 -6.33 -6.88
C SER A 326 20.82 -6.15 -6.53
N LEU A 327 20.12 -5.22 -7.18
CA LEU A 327 18.74 -4.89 -6.82
C LEU A 327 17.76 -5.50 -7.81
N THR A 328 16.62 -5.94 -7.29
CA THR A 328 15.43 -6.24 -8.08
C THR A 328 14.37 -5.18 -7.80
N VAL A 329 13.73 -4.66 -8.85
CA VAL A 329 12.62 -3.70 -8.74
C VAL A 329 11.43 -4.23 -9.51
N ALA A 330 10.30 -4.43 -8.84
CA ALA A 330 9.06 -4.81 -9.51
C ALA A 330 8.36 -3.56 -10.07
N LEU A 331 8.08 -3.56 -11.37
CA LEU A 331 7.44 -2.45 -12.06
C LEU A 331 5.96 -2.79 -12.25
N ASN A 332 5.12 -2.31 -11.33
CA ASN A 332 3.73 -2.73 -11.26
C ASN A 332 2.86 -2.14 -12.37
N GLY A 333 3.29 -1.03 -12.97
CA GLY A 333 2.70 -0.48 -14.19
C GLY A 333 3.16 -1.19 -15.47
N GLU A 334 4.04 -2.20 -15.37
CA GLU A 334 4.62 -2.90 -16.51
C GLU A 334 4.51 -4.44 -16.34
N GLU A 335 5.21 -5.19 -17.18
CA GLU A 335 5.21 -6.65 -17.21
C GLU A 335 6.58 -7.24 -16.89
N ARG A 336 7.36 -6.58 -16.02
CA ARG A 336 8.74 -6.99 -15.76
C ARG A 336 9.26 -6.64 -14.38
N VAL A 337 10.25 -7.43 -13.95
CA VAL A 337 11.14 -7.11 -12.82
C VAL A 337 12.46 -6.62 -13.40
N LEU A 338 12.92 -5.45 -12.97
CA LEU A 338 14.18 -4.86 -13.38
C LEU A 338 15.32 -5.31 -12.45
N LYS A 339 16.48 -5.65 -13.01
CA LYS A 339 17.72 -5.91 -12.28
C LYS A 339 18.66 -4.71 -12.39
N LEU A 340 19.19 -4.25 -11.26
CA LEU A 340 20.12 -3.13 -11.18
C LEU A 340 21.40 -3.54 -10.44
N THR A 341 22.49 -2.81 -10.65
CA THR A 341 23.60 -2.80 -9.69
C THR A 341 23.14 -2.22 -8.34
N GLY A 342 23.79 -2.63 -7.26
CA GLY A 342 23.68 -1.97 -5.96
C GLY A 342 24.63 -0.78 -5.81
N GLY A 343 24.64 -0.22 -4.61
CA GLY A 343 25.56 0.84 -4.18
C GLY A 343 25.01 2.25 -4.39
N LYS A 344 25.92 3.23 -4.33
CA LYS A 344 25.57 4.67 -4.32
C LYS A 344 24.78 5.14 -5.55
N HIS A 345 25.06 4.57 -6.71
CA HIS A 345 24.46 4.94 -7.99
C HIS A 345 24.05 3.67 -8.76
N PRO A 346 22.89 3.09 -8.43
CA PRO A 346 22.36 1.93 -9.17
C PRO A 346 22.25 2.23 -10.66
N THR A 347 22.50 1.21 -11.48
CA THR A 347 22.36 1.26 -12.94
C THR A 347 21.64 0.02 -13.43
N ALA A 348 20.75 0.19 -14.42
CA ALA A 348 20.04 -0.93 -15.02
C ALA A 348 20.99 -1.91 -15.70
N GLN A 349 20.79 -3.20 -15.41
CA GLN A 349 21.58 -4.29 -15.98
C GLN A 349 20.74 -5.10 -16.96
N ASP A 350 19.55 -5.53 -16.53
CA ASP A 350 18.68 -6.42 -17.28
C ASP A 350 17.24 -6.31 -16.79
N SER A 351 16.29 -6.96 -17.47
CA SER A 351 14.92 -7.11 -16.98
C SER A 351 14.33 -8.45 -17.37
N VAL A 352 13.54 -9.02 -16.47
CA VAL A 352 12.84 -10.29 -16.68
C VAL A 352 11.36 -10.01 -16.88
N ASN A 353 10.82 -10.43 -18.03
CA ASN A 353 9.39 -10.35 -18.32
C ASN A 353 8.63 -11.37 -17.43
N THR A 354 7.57 -10.91 -16.76
CA THR A 354 6.76 -11.69 -15.81
C THR A 354 5.45 -12.21 -16.39
N GLY A 355 5.20 -11.98 -17.68
CA GLY A 355 4.02 -12.40 -18.42
C GLY A 355 3.11 -11.23 -18.80
N PRO A 356 2.21 -11.43 -19.78
CA PRO A 356 1.30 -10.40 -20.27
C PRO A 356 0.37 -9.92 -19.16
N ASN A 357 0.15 -8.61 -19.10
CA ASN A 357 -0.68 -7.92 -18.11
C ASN A 357 -0.37 -8.40 -16.68
N SER A 358 0.90 -8.65 -16.35
CA SER A 358 1.27 -9.22 -15.05
C SER A 358 1.20 -8.20 -13.92
N GLY A 359 1.79 -7.01 -14.10
CA GLY A 359 1.87 -6.00 -13.05
C GLY A 359 2.54 -6.54 -11.78
N PRO A 360 3.83 -6.93 -11.83
CA PRO A 360 4.53 -7.46 -10.66
C PRO A 360 4.54 -6.44 -9.52
N HIS A 361 4.18 -6.87 -8.31
CA HIS A 361 4.09 -5.99 -7.15
C HIS A 361 5.05 -6.40 -6.01
N GLY A 362 4.52 -6.65 -4.80
CA GLY A 362 5.28 -6.73 -3.56
C GLY A 362 6.06 -8.02 -3.50
N HIS A 363 7.23 -8.03 -4.13
CA HIS A 363 8.05 -9.21 -4.31
C HIS A 363 8.94 -9.49 -3.10
N HIS A 364 9.37 -10.74 -2.98
CA HIS A 364 10.34 -11.20 -1.99
C HIS A 364 11.49 -11.94 -2.68
N VAL A 365 12.74 -11.64 -2.31
CA VAL A 365 13.92 -12.39 -2.76
C VAL A 365 14.17 -13.53 -1.78
N THR A 366 14.37 -14.75 -2.26
CA THR A 366 14.62 -15.92 -1.39
C THR A 366 15.91 -15.74 -0.60
N HIS A 367 15.95 -16.34 0.59
CA HIS A 367 17.09 -16.27 1.52
C HIS A 367 18.44 -16.68 0.90
N ASP A 368 18.43 -17.62 -0.06
CA ASP A 368 19.63 -18.04 -0.81
C ASP A 368 19.98 -17.13 -2.01
N GLY A 369 19.18 -16.08 -2.22
CA GLY A 369 19.33 -15.10 -3.29
C GLY A 369 19.05 -15.64 -4.68
N LYS A 370 18.48 -16.84 -4.87
CA LYS A 370 18.32 -17.41 -6.23
C LYS A 370 17.07 -16.94 -6.94
N PHE A 371 15.98 -16.68 -6.21
CA PHE A 371 14.70 -16.35 -6.82
C PHE A 371 14.14 -15.04 -6.28
N ALA A 372 13.56 -14.23 -7.17
CA ALA A 372 12.58 -13.22 -6.78
C ALA A 372 11.18 -13.78 -7.04
N LEU A 373 10.37 -13.85 -6.00
CA LEU A 373 8.97 -14.25 -6.05
C LEU A 373 8.14 -12.98 -6.16
N THR A 374 7.38 -12.80 -7.24
CA THR A 374 6.58 -11.59 -7.44
C THR A 374 5.12 -11.94 -7.71
N PRO A 375 4.17 -11.39 -6.94
CA PRO A 375 2.76 -11.51 -7.27
C PRO A 375 2.44 -10.60 -8.45
N ASN A 376 1.61 -11.09 -9.36
CA ASN A 376 1.19 -10.40 -10.57
C ASN A 376 -0.23 -9.85 -10.34
N ALA A 377 -0.31 -8.60 -9.84
CA ALA A 377 -1.55 -7.99 -9.36
C ALA A 377 -2.63 -7.88 -10.45
N LEU A 378 -2.21 -7.77 -11.71
CA LEU A 378 -3.11 -7.62 -12.86
C LEU A 378 -3.50 -8.97 -13.49
N ALA A 379 -2.70 -10.03 -13.30
CA ALA A 379 -2.91 -11.35 -13.91
C ALA A 379 -3.42 -12.43 -12.94
N GLY A 380 -3.55 -12.16 -11.64
CA GLY A 380 -4.03 -13.15 -10.67
C GLY A 380 -3.11 -14.36 -10.48
N SER A 381 -1.80 -14.17 -10.71
CA SER A 381 -0.77 -15.21 -10.68
C SER A 381 0.45 -14.78 -9.86
N VAL A 382 1.45 -15.65 -9.73
CA VAL A 382 2.77 -15.32 -9.18
C VAL A 382 3.82 -15.70 -10.21
N SER A 383 4.83 -14.84 -10.40
CA SER A 383 6.03 -15.17 -11.17
C SER A 383 7.20 -15.49 -10.22
N ILE A 384 7.88 -16.59 -10.50
CA ILE A 384 9.12 -17.03 -9.84
C ILE A 384 10.24 -16.74 -10.83
N VAL A 385 10.99 -15.69 -10.56
CA VAL A 385 12.10 -15.18 -11.38
C VAL A 385 13.41 -15.75 -10.86
N ASP A 386 14.11 -16.53 -11.67
CA ASP A 386 15.46 -17.00 -11.40
C ASP A 386 16.48 -15.88 -11.70
N LEU A 387 17.19 -15.42 -10.67
CA LEU A 387 18.05 -14.23 -10.71
C LEU A 387 19.40 -14.46 -11.37
N ASP A 388 19.78 -15.72 -11.57
CA ASP A 388 21.03 -16.11 -12.23
C ASP A 388 20.83 -16.31 -13.73
N SER A 389 19.72 -16.96 -14.11
CA SER A 389 19.39 -17.22 -15.52
C SER A 389 18.55 -16.13 -16.20
N GLY A 390 17.89 -15.27 -15.41
CA GLY A 390 16.99 -14.24 -15.94
C GLY A 390 15.67 -14.80 -16.50
N GLN A 391 15.27 -16.01 -16.11
CA GLN A 391 14.04 -16.65 -16.57
C GLN A 391 12.94 -16.60 -15.52
N ALA A 392 11.70 -16.37 -15.96
CA ALA A 392 10.52 -16.43 -15.10
C ALA A 392 9.70 -17.69 -15.38
N SER A 393 9.04 -18.19 -14.34
CA SER A 393 7.98 -19.19 -14.44
C SER A 393 6.77 -18.77 -13.61
N THR A 394 5.58 -19.26 -13.96
CA THR A 394 4.33 -18.75 -13.40
C THR A 394 3.61 -19.81 -12.58
N VAL A 395 3.11 -19.40 -11.41
CA VAL A 395 2.08 -20.12 -10.64
C VAL A 395 0.73 -19.46 -10.96
N PRO A 396 -0.15 -20.09 -11.74
CA PRO A 396 -1.42 -19.49 -12.14
C PRO A 396 -2.48 -19.60 -11.03
N ASN A 397 -3.60 -18.89 -11.21
CA ASN A 397 -4.82 -19.05 -10.41
C ASN A 397 -4.61 -18.86 -8.89
N VAL A 398 -3.84 -17.85 -8.51
CA VAL A 398 -3.51 -17.59 -7.10
C VAL A 398 -4.71 -16.95 -6.40
N GLY A 399 -5.12 -15.77 -6.86
CA GLY A 399 -6.30 -15.05 -6.38
C GLY A 399 -6.53 -13.76 -7.14
N VAL A 400 -7.48 -12.93 -6.66
CA VAL A 400 -7.83 -11.65 -7.28
C VAL A 400 -6.97 -10.55 -6.65
N ILE A 401 -6.19 -9.86 -7.49
CA ILE A 401 -5.16 -8.88 -7.09
C ILE A 401 -4.21 -9.45 -6.01
N PRO A 402 -3.40 -10.47 -6.34
CA PRO A 402 -2.29 -10.86 -5.48
C PRO A 402 -1.30 -9.68 -5.41
N ILE A 403 -1.07 -9.13 -4.22
CA ILE A 403 -0.42 -7.81 -4.08
C ILE A 403 0.91 -7.85 -3.34
N ALA A 404 1.09 -8.80 -2.42
CA ALA A 404 2.37 -9.04 -1.75
C ALA A 404 2.60 -10.55 -1.56
N ILE A 405 3.87 -10.95 -1.55
CA ILE A 405 4.30 -12.31 -1.28
C ILE A 405 5.48 -12.30 -0.31
N TRP A 406 5.58 -13.35 0.51
CA TRP A 406 6.77 -13.62 1.30
C TRP A 406 7.10 -15.10 1.31
N GLY A 407 8.36 -15.43 1.04
CA GLY A 407 8.87 -16.80 1.03
C GLY A 407 9.40 -17.20 2.41
N ASP A 408 9.27 -18.49 2.76
CA ASP A 408 9.98 -19.04 3.91
C ASP A 408 11.41 -19.47 3.52
N ALA A 409 12.17 -19.97 4.50
CA ALA A 409 13.52 -20.49 4.28
C ALA A 409 13.54 -21.87 3.59
N THR A 410 12.37 -22.40 3.23
CA THR A 410 12.19 -23.68 2.55
C THR A 410 11.69 -23.44 1.12
N ASP A 411 10.59 -24.08 0.74
CA ASP A 411 10.01 -24.03 -0.59
C ASP A 411 8.57 -23.48 -0.56
N LYS A 412 8.12 -22.80 0.51
CA LYS A 412 6.76 -22.22 0.56
C LYS A 412 6.78 -20.71 0.52
N ALA A 413 5.70 -20.14 0.00
CA ALA A 413 5.45 -18.72 0.10
C ALA A 413 3.97 -18.43 0.35
N TYR A 414 3.70 -17.30 1.02
CA TYR A 414 2.36 -16.81 1.34
C TYR A 414 2.07 -15.57 0.51
N VAL A 415 0.95 -15.58 -0.21
CA VAL A 415 0.52 -14.52 -1.10
C VAL A 415 -0.74 -13.88 -0.55
N ALA A 416 -0.71 -12.56 -0.32
CA ALA A 416 -1.92 -11.82 0.02
C ALA A 416 -2.73 -11.51 -1.24
N ASN A 417 -3.94 -12.06 -1.32
CA ASN A 417 -4.89 -11.71 -2.36
C ASN A 417 -5.79 -10.61 -1.83
N LEU A 418 -5.56 -9.38 -2.29
CA LEU A 418 -6.26 -8.21 -1.77
C LEU A 418 -7.78 -8.38 -1.85
N LEU A 419 -8.28 -9.00 -2.92
CA LEU A 419 -9.71 -9.24 -3.14
C LEU A 419 -10.06 -10.73 -3.03
N GLY A 420 -9.26 -11.49 -2.29
CA GLY A 420 -9.52 -12.89 -1.98
C GLY A 420 -9.41 -13.84 -3.18
N THR A 421 -9.93 -15.04 -3.00
CA THR A 421 -10.00 -16.08 -4.03
C THR A 421 -11.44 -16.60 -4.08
N PRO A 422 -12.25 -16.23 -5.09
CA PRO A 422 -13.65 -16.62 -5.14
C PRO A 422 -13.86 -18.13 -4.92
N PRO A 423 -14.84 -18.54 -4.10
CA PRO A 423 -15.88 -17.71 -3.46
C PRO A 423 -15.46 -17.10 -2.10
N LEU A 424 -14.20 -17.21 -1.68
CA LEU A 424 -13.72 -16.69 -0.40
C LEU A 424 -13.52 -15.18 -0.46
N LEU A 425 -14.04 -14.46 0.55
CA LEU A 425 -13.99 -12.99 0.60
C LEU A 425 -12.59 -12.42 0.84
N SER A 426 -11.71 -13.17 1.51
CA SER A 426 -10.39 -12.70 1.93
C SER A 426 -9.47 -13.89 2.14
N THR A 427 -8.32 -13.92 1.46
CA THR A 427 -7.43 -15.08 1.46
C THR A 427 -5.95 -14.72 1.51
N LEU A 428 -5.18 -15.60 2.16
CA LEU A 428 -3.78 -15.83 1.80
C LEU A 428 -3.70 -17.12 0.97
N SER A 429 -3.04 -17.10 -0.17
CA SER A 429 -2.66 -18.34 -0.86
C SER A 429 -1.33 -18.85 -0.35
N VAL A 430 -1.20 -20.15 -0.14
CA VAL A 430 0.10 -20.80 0.08
C VAL A 430 0.52 -21.47 -1.21
N ILE A 431 1.71 -21.15 -1.69
CA ILE A 431 2.31 -21.75 -2.88
C ILE A 431 3.55 -22.55 -2.51
N ASP A 432 3.87 -23.54 -3.33
CA ASP A 432 5.14 -24.25 -3.32
C ASP A 432 6.00 -23.71 -4.46
N THR A 433 7.14 -23.09 -4.12
CA THR A 433 8.01 -22.39 -5.07
C THR A 433 8.81 -23.36 -5.95
N LYS A 434 9.04 -24.59 -5.48
CA LYS A 434 9.81 -25.61 -6.19
C LYS A 434 9.00 -26.31 -7.27
N SER A 435 7.82 -26.81 -6.90
CA SER A 435 6.85 -27.43 -7.81
C SER A 435 6.04 -26.41 -8.60
N LYS A 436 6.08 -25.13 -8.20
CA LYS A 436 5.44 -23.99 -8.87
C LYS A 436 3.91 -24.14 -8.90
N GLN A 437 3.34 -24.55 -7.77
CA GLN A 437 1.91 -24.83 -7.64
C GLN A 437 1.31 -24.11 -6.43
N LYS A 438 0.04 -23.73 -6.53
CA LYS A 438 -0.75 -23.34 -5.37
C LYS A 438 -1.09 -24.59 -4.55
N ILE A 439 -0.79 -24.55 -3.25
CA ILE A 439 -1.10 -25.62 -2.30
C ILE A 439 -2.52 -25.49 -1.79
N LYS A 440 -2.89 -24.29 -1.29
CA LYS A 440 -4.21 -24.01 -0.69
C LYS A 440 -4.45 -22.52 -0.52
N ASP A 441 -5.71 -22.15 -0.28
CA ASP A 441 -6.10 -20.84 0.22
C ASP A 441 -6.47 -20.91 1.71
N ILE A 442 -6.00 -19.95 2.49
CA ILE A 442 -6.34 -19.73 3.90
C ILE A 442 -7.44 -18.68 3.93
N ASN A 443 -8.63 -19.03 4.42
CA ASN A 443 -9.75 -18.09 4.54
C ASN A 443 -9.55 -17.18 5.77
N LEU A 444 -9.17 -15.92 5.54
CA LEU A 444 -8.97 -14.93 6.60
C LEU A 444 -10.29 -14.41 7.18
N ALA A 445 -11.42 -14.65 6.52
CA ALA A 445 -12.75 -14.22 6.95
C ALA A 445 -13.62 -15.39 7.47
N ALA A 446 -13.02 -16.54 7.79
CA ALA A 446 -13.75 -17.76 8.16
C ALA A 446 -14.71 -17.55 9.35
N ASP A 447 -14.32 -16.72 10.30
CA ASP A 447 -15.07 -16.43 11.52
C ASP A 447 -15.89 -15.13 11.45
N TYR A 448 -16.10 -14.56 10.25
CA TYR A 448 -16.82 -13.31 10.05
C TYR A 448 -18.02 -13.50 9.11
N ASP A 449 -19.22 -13.14 9.58
CA ASP A 449 -20.40 -13.08 8.74
C ASP A 449 -20.49 -11.70 8.05
N PRO A 450 -20.35 -11.62 6.71
CA PRO A 450 -20.38 -10.35 5.98
C PRO A 450 -21.73 -9.64 6.04
N ILE A 451 -22.82 -10.36 6.33
CA ILE A 451 -24.16 -9.79 6.37
C ILE A 451 -24.41 -9.12 7.71
N SER A 452 -24.29 -9.88 8.80
CA SER A 452 -24.60 -9.38 10.15
C SER A 452 -23.44 -8.67 10.84
N GLY A 453 -22.20 -8.88 10.39
CA GLY A 453 -20.99 -8.40 11.06
C GLY A 453 -20.60 -9.23 12.29
N LYS A 454 -21.36 -10.27 12.62
CA LYS A 454 -21.09 -11.13 13.78
C LYS A 454 -19.81 -11.94 13.54
N THR A 455 -18.98 -12.04 14.58
CA THR A 455 -17.82 -12.93 14.60
C THR A 455 -18.06 -14.17 15.45
N THR A 456 -17.57 -15.34 15.01
CA THR A 456 -17.65 -16.62 15.75
C THR A 456 -16.36 -16.98 16.47
N GLY A 457 -15.24 -16.36 16.09
CA GLY A 457 -13.92 -16.58 16.66
C GLY A 457 -13.19 -15.27 16.97
N GLU A 458 -11.91 -15.38 17.31
CA GLU A 458 -11.05 -14.27 17.72
C GLU A 458 -10.33 -13.58 16.54
N ALA A 459 -10.47 -14.12 15.32
CA ALA A 459 -9.68 -13.68 14.19
C ALA A 459 -10.51 -13.49 12.91
N TYR A 460 -10.38 -12.32 12.31
CA TYR A 460 -10.69 -12.13 10.90
C TYR A 460 -9.87 -10.99 10.29
N GLY A 461 -9.70 -11.04 8.98
CA GLY A 461 -9.00 -10.06 8.18
C GLY A 461 -9.69 -9.86 6.83
N LEU A 462 -9.89 -8.60 6.42
CA LEU A 462 -10.45 -8.22 5.12
C LEU A 462 -9.52 -7.26 4.38
N LEU A 463 -9.33 -7.50 3.08
CA LEU A 463 -8.37 -6.81 2.23
C LEU A 463 -6.91 -6.93 2.75
N PRO A 464 -6.34 -8.16 2.78
CA PRO A 464 -4.97 -8.36 3.20
C PRO A 464 -3.99 -7.71 2.21
N ILE A 465 -2.89 -7.14 2.70
CA ILE A 465 -1.91 -6.47 1.85
C ILE A 465 -0.48 -6.95 2.11
N GLN A 466 0.27 -6.40 3.06
CA GLN A 466 1.60 -6.92 3.41
C GLN A 466 1.47 -8.13 4.32
N THR A 467 2.25 -9.18 4.05
CA THR A 467 2.12 -10.48 4.71
C THR A 467 3.49 -11.17 4.98
N PRO A 468 4.49 -10.50 5.56
CA PRO A 468 5.78 -11.14 5.81
C PRO A 468 5.68 -12.30 6.80
N ILE A 469 6.63 -13.23 6.69
CA ILE A 469 6.81 -14.34 7.62
C ILE A 469 7.78 -13.88 8.71
N SER A 470 7.50 -14.21 9.97
CA SER A 470 8.40 -13.94 11.08
C SER A 470 9.76 -14.61 10.83
N PRO A 471 10.88 -13.99 11.25
CA PRO A 471 12.21 -14.55 10.96
C PRO A 471 12.41 -15.97 11.53
N ASP A 472 11.74 -16.31 12.63
CA ASP A 472 11.75 -17.68 13.18
C ASP A 472 10.85 -18.68 12.42
N GLY A 473 10.23 -18.25 11.33
CA GLY A 473 9.39 -19.04 10.44
C GLY A 473 8.03 -19.46 11.00
N LYS A 474 7.65 -19.02 12.21
CA LYS A 474 6.47 -19.53 12.93
C LYS A 474 5.16 -18.88 12.49
N TYR A 475 5.19 -17.61 12.12
CA TYR A 475 3.99 -16.82 11.89
C TYR A 475 4.04 -16.03 10.60
N VAL A 476 2.90 -15.89 9.95
CA VAL A 476 2.66 -14.86 8.94
C VAL A 476 1.89 -13.73 9.61
N VAL A 477 2.41 -12.51 9.52
CA VAL A 477 1.75 -11.32 10.07
C VAL A 477 1.20 -10.51 8.91
N THR A 478 -0.12 -10.37 8.85
CA THR A 478 -0.79 -9.74 7.71
C THR A 478 -1.53 -8.49 8.15
N ALA A 479 -1.26 -7.36 7.50
CA ALA A 479 -2.07 -6.15 7.61
C ALA A 479 -3.33 -6.27 6.76
N ASN A 480 -4.49 -6.00 7.36
CA ASN A 480 -5.79 -6.06 6.69
C ASN A 480 -6.41 -4.66 6.60
N THR A 481 -6.46 -4.12 5.38
CA THR A 481 -6.82 -2.73 5.12
C THR A 481 -8.27 -2.40 5.49
N LEU A 482 -9.24 -3.25 5.15
CA LEU A 482 -10.67 -2.97 5.34
C LEU A 482 -11.13 -3.25 6.77
N SER A 483 -10.69 -4.36 7.35
CA SER A 483 -11.07 -4.71 8.72
C SER A 483 -10.34 -3.87 9.78
N ALA A 484 -9.29 -3.14 9.40
CA ALA A 484 -8.38 -2.45 10.31
C ALA A 484 -7.84 -3.41 11.40
N THR A 485 -7.35 -4.58 10.96
CA THR A 485 -6.81 -5.63 11.83
C THR A 485 -5.45 -6.13 11.35
N ILE A 486 -4.66 -6.68 12.27
CA ILE A 486 -3.46 -7.46 11.98
C ILE A 486 -3.78 -8.93 12.29
N THR A 487 -3.78 -9.81 11.29
CA THR A 487 -3.99 -11.25 11.49
C THR A 487 -2.66 -11.96 11.67
N ILE A 488 -2.60 -12.88 12.64
CA ILE A 488 -1.43 -13.72 12.90
C ILE A 488 -1.77 -15.14 12.49
N THR A 489 -1.10 -15.66 11.46
CA THR A 489 -1.33 -17.00 10.91
C THR A 489 -0.17 -17.93 11.28
N ASP A 490 -0.47 -19.08 11.88
CA ASP A 490 0.53 -20.10 12.18
C ASP A 490 0.96 -20.84 10.91
N THR A 491 2.27 -20.89 10.63
CA THR A 491 2.81 -21.48 9.39
C THR A 491 2.82 -23.00 9.39
N SER A 492 2.76 -23.64 10.56
CA SER A 492 2.76 -25.09 10.67
C SER A 492 1.38 -25.69 10.39
N THR A 493 0.33 -24.99 10.83
CA THR A 493 -1.06 -25.41 10.72
C THR A 493 -1.84 -24.68 9.63
N HIS A 494 -1.33 -23.53 9.17
CA HIS A 494 -1.98 -22.61 8.23
C HIS A 494 -3.32 -22.09 8.76
N LYS A 495 -3.40 -21.83 10.07
CA LYS A 495 -4.58 -21.32 10.75
C LYS A 495 -4.34 -19.91 11.27
N VAL A 496 -5.34 -19.05 11.13
CA VAL A 496 -5.33 -17.72 11.76
C VAL A 496 -5.58 -17.91 13.26
N LEU A 497 -4.63 -17.47 14.09
CA LEU A 497 -4.69 -17.65 15.54
C LEU A 497 -5.50 -16.55 16.23
N LYS A 498 -5.29 -15.31 15.83
CA LYS A 498 -5.93 -14.12 16.41
C LYS A 498 -5.82 -12.92 15.47
N SER A 499 -6.70 -11.95 15.67
CA SER A 499 -6.58 -10.61 15.08
C SER A 499 -6.30 -9.57 16.16
N LEU A 500 -5.31 -8.71 15.91
CA LEU A 500 -5.02 -7.53 16.72
C LEU A 500 -5.64 -6.29 16.07
N PRO A 501 -6.02 -5.25 16.85
CA PRO A 501 -6.54 -4.02 16.29
C PRO A 501 -5.43 -3.24 15.57
N CYS A 502 -5.72 -2.79 14.35
CA CYS A 502 -4.87 -1.89 13.57
C CYS A 502 -5.58 -0.56 13.36
N GLU A 503 -5.15 0.20 12.35
CA GLU A 503 -5.74 1.47 11.96
C GLU A 503 -6.42 1.43 10.58
N PRO A 504 -7.26 2.43 10.27
CA PRO A 504 -7.80 2.60 8.94
C PRO A 504 -6.68 2.62 7.89
N GLY A 505 -6.81 1.75 6.89
CA GLY A 505 -5.80 1.63 5.85
C GLY A 505 -4.54 0.88 6.27
N CYS A 506 -4.59 0.06 7.33
CA CYS A 506 -3.52 -0.86 7.75
C CYS A 506 -2.78 -1.46 6.54
N HIS A 507 -1.46 -1.27 6.46
CA HIS A 507 -0.71 -1.50 5.23
C HIS A 507 0.66 -2.13 5.43
N GLY A 508 1.68 -1.33 5.77
CA GLY A 508 3.07 -1.80 5.85
C GLY A 508 3.26 -2.79 6.98
N VAL A 509 3.97 -3.91 6.73
CA VAL A 509 4.40 -4.86 7.77
C VAL A 509 5.82 -5.28 7.47
N ASN A 510 6.70 -5.25 8.47
CA ASN A 510 8.02 -5.87 8.39
C ASN A 510 8.55 -6.19 9.80
N PHE A 511 9.58 -7.03 9.91
CA PHE A 511 10.15 -7.45 11.18
C PHE A 511 11.47 -6.76 11.50
N GLY A 512 11.68 -6.46 12.78
CA GLY A 512 12.98 -6.05 13.28
C GLY A 512 13.27 -6.66 14.64
N MET A 513 14.42 -6.27 15.19
CA MET A 513 15.04 -6.95 16.31
C MET A 513 14.53 -6.42 17.66
N LYS A 514 14.22 -7.33 18.59
CA LYS A 514 13.91 -7.01 19.99
C LYS A 514 15.14 -7.21 20.87
N LYS A 515 15.41 -6.27 21.78
CA LYS A 515 16.56 -6.34 22.70
C LYS A 515 16.42 -7.53 23.65
N GLY A 516 17.46 -8.34 23.73
CA GLY A 516 17.47 -9.56 24.56
C GLY A 516 16.95 -10.81 23.86
N GLY A 517 16.58 -10.74 22.57
CA GLY A 517 16.08 -11.86 21.78
C GLY A 517 14.64 -11.65 21.29
N GLY A 518 14.23 -12.46 20.31
CA GLY A 518 12.91 -12.37 19.68
C GLY A 518 12.80 -11.24 18.66
N TYR A 519 11.57 -10.99 18.20
CA TYR A 519 11.30 -10.06 17.10
C TYR A 519 10.11 -9.15 17.42
N TYR A 520 10.13 -7.96 16.83
CA TYR A 520 8.97 -7.08 16.72
C TYR A 520 8.47 -7.08 15.28
N ALA A 521 7.15 -7.20 15.10
CA ALA A 521 6.52 -6.82 13.84
C ALA A 521 6.11 -5.34 13.92
N TYR A 522 6.53 -4.57 12.93
CA TYR A 522 6.21 -3.15 12.79
C TYR A 522 5.13 -2.99 11.75
N VAL A 523 4.02 -2.37 12.12
CA VAL A 523 2.85 -2.20 11.25
C VAL A 523 2.50 -0.72 11.11
N ALA A 524 2.44 -0.24 9.87
CA ALA A 524 2.07 1.13 9.53
C ALA A 524 0.76 1.16 8.73
N SER A 525 0.14 2.34 8.66
CA SER A 525 -1.19 2.50 8.06
C SER A 525 -1.26 3.70 7.13
N LYS A 526 -2.09 3.60 6.09
CA LYS A 526 -2.27 4.67 5.09
C LYS A 526 -2.89 5.92 5.68
N PHE A 527 -3.93 5.74 6.50
CA PHE A 527 -4.82 6.81 6.96
C PHE A 527 -4.71 7.06 8.47
N ALA A 528 -3.56 6.71 9.05
CA ALA A 528 -3.19 7.01 10.43
C ALA A 528 -1.67 7.19 10.54
N ASN A 529 -1.23 7.99 11.51
CA ASN A 529 0.17 8.35 11.71
C ASN A 529 0.79 7.73 12.98
N ASP A 530 0.39 6.51 13.33
CA ASP A 530 1.12 5.68 14.30
C ASP A 530 1.85 4.51 13.62
N LEU A 531 2.93 4.08 14.26
CA LEU A 531 3.63 2.83 14.02
C LEU A 531 3.26 1.87 15.15
N ILE A 532 2.52 0.81 14.80
CA ILE A 532 2.14 -0.25 15.74
C ILE A 532 3.33 -1.21 15.87
N VAL A 533 3.70 -1.54 17.09
CA VAL A 533 4.76 -2.51 17.41
C VAL A 533 4.12 -3.73 18.06
N VAL A 534 4.26 -4.91 17.45
CA VAL A 534 3.73 -6.18 17.94
C VAL A 534 4.86 -7.06 18.47
N ASP A 535 4.80 -7.43 19.75
CA ASP A 535 5.73 -8.38 20.38
C ASP A 535 5.41 -9.80 19.91
N MET A 536 6.32 -10.41 19.14
CA MET A 536 6.08 -11.72 18.53
C MET A 536 6.23 -12.89 19.50
N ASP A 537 6.83 -12.68 20.67
CA ASP A 537 6.88 -13.71 21.72
C ASP A 537 5.52 -13.84 22.43
N LYS A 538 4.76 -12.73 22.46
CA LYS A 538 3.45 -12.64 23.13
C LYS A 538 2.27 -12.60 22.16
N LEU A 539 2.54 -12.30 20.89
CA LEU A 539 1.55 -12.02 19.86
C LEU A 539 0.61 -10.87 20.25
N GLU A 540 1.14 -9.81 20.84
CA GLU A 540 0.38 -8.67 21.40
C GLU A 540 0.97 -7.33 20.99
N ILE A 541 0.13 -6.28 20.94
CA ILE A 541 0.61 -4.91 20.70
C ILE A 541 1.42 -4.46 21.91
N ALA A 542 2.71 -4.22 21.70
CA ALA A 542 3.63 -3.68 22.68
C ALA A 542 3.71 -2.15 22.64
N GLY A 543 3.39 -1.52 21.51
CA GLY A 543 3.46 -0.07 21.39
C GLY A 543 2.71 0.51 20.20
N ARG A 544 2.48 1.82 20.29
CA ARG A 544 1.95 2.71 19.25
C ARG A 544 2.76 4.00 19.30
N VAL A 545 3.66 4.16 18.33
CA VAL A 545 4.65 5.23 18.26
C VAL A 545 4.21 6.27 17.24
N LEU A 546 4.24 7.55 17.60
CA LEU A 546 3.80 8.63 16.72
C LEU A 546 4.79 8.88 15.58
N LEU A 547 4.30 8.98 14.34
CA LEU A 547 5.08 9.28 13.13
C LEU A 547 5.02 10.75 12.72
N ALA A 548 4.19 11.55 13.40
CA ALA A 548 4.12 12.99 13.19
C ALA A 548 5.24 13.72 13.96
N ASP A 549 5.96 14.60 13.27
CA ASP A 549 6.93 15.50 13.89
C ASP A 549 6.35 16.91 13.96
N ALA A 550 5.84 17.30 15.14
CA ALA A 550 5.27 18.62 15.35
C ALA A 550 6.31 19.75 15.37
N LYS A 551 7.62 19.43 15.44
CA LYS A 551 8.71 20.41 15.44
C LYS A 551 9.17 20.76 14.03
N ASP A 552 8.82 19.95 13.04
CA ASP A 552 9.22 20.16 11.65
C ASP A 552 8.25 21.10 10.93
N ALA A 553 8.64 22.37 10.84
CA ALA A 553 7.83 23.43 10.24
C ALA A 553 7.71 23.35 8.71
N ASP A 554 8.47 22.49 8.03
CA ASP A 554 8.32 22.31 6.58
C ASP A 554 7.17 21.36 6.23
N ILE A 555 6.64 20.60 7.18
CA ILE A 555 5.49 19.73 6.95
C ILE A 555 4.23 20.60 6.97
N VAL A 556 3.57 20.74 5.82
CA VAL A 556 2.41 21.64 5.65
C VAL A 556 1.06 20.90 5.73
N GLY A 557 1.08 19.58 5.83
CA GLY A 557 -0.12 18.75 5.89
C GLY A 557 0.21 17.26 5.93
N ASN A 558 -0.78 16.45 6.34
CA ASN A 558 -0.68 14.98 6.40
C ASN A 558 0.54 14.45 7.17
N ASN A 559 0.91 15.10 8.28
CA ASN A 559 2.13 14.81 9.05
C ASN A 559 2.15 13.35 9.54
N GLY A 560 3.13 12.59 9.06
CA GLY A 560 3.32 11.17 9.35
C GLY A 560 2.36 10.21 8.63
N MET A 561 1.54 10.67 7.68
CA MET A 561 0.51 9.86 7.02
C MET A 561 1.03 9.14 5.78
N GLY A 562 0.37 8.04 5.40
CA GLY A 562 0.65 7.25 4.21
C GLY A 562 1.22 5.87 4.51
N GLY A 563 2.05 5.72 5.55
CA GLY A 563 2.50 4.46 6.17
C GLY A 563 2.51 3.18 5.31
N GLN A 564 3.15 3.18 4.13
CA GLN A 564 3.11 2.02 3.22
C GLN A 564 4.33 1.10 3.35
N GLY A 565 5.54 1.66 3.22
CA GLY A 565 6.79 0.93 3.33
C GLY A 565 7.36 1.00 4.75
N VAL A 566 7.80 -0.15 5.27
CA VAL A 566 8.42 -0.29 6.58
C VAL A 566 9.73 -1.07 6.42
N LEU A 567 10.84 -0.47 6.85
CA LEU A 567 12.19 -1.06 6.80
C LEU A 567 12.86 -0.94 8.17
N PRO A 568 12.74 -1.95 9.03
CA PRO A 568 13.52 -2.07 10.25
C PRO A 568 14.96 -2.46 9.91
N LEU A 569 15.92 -1.86 10.61
CA LEU A 569 17.34 -2.18 10.55
C LEU A 569 17.85 -2.47 11.97
N PRO A 570 18.66 -3.53 12.21
CA PRO A 570 19.13 -4.52 11.24
C PRO A 570 18.01 -5.31 10.56
N ILE A 571 18.20 -5.68 9.28
CA ILE A 571 17.25 -6.53 8.54
C ILE A 571 17.13 -7.84 9.31
N ALA A 572 15.90 -8.25 9.65
CA ALA A 572 15.68 -9.47 10.42
C ALA A 572 15.63 -10.74 9.58
N ASP A 573 15.49 -10.60 8.26
CA ASP A 573 15.39 -11.74 7.34
C ASP A 573 16.72 -12.46 7.17
N HIS A 574 16.62 -13.80 7.17
CA HIS A 574 17.76 -14.66 6.88
C HIS A 574 18.34 -14.39 5.48
N GLY A 575 19.60 -14.70 5.28
CA GLY A 575 20.34 -14.30 4.09
C GLY A 575 20.94 -12.90 4.23
N TRP A 576 20.18 -11.88 4.65
CA TRP A 576 20.73 -10.51 4.79
C TRP A 576 21.48 -10.30 6.10
N ILE A 577 20.92 -10.74 7.23
CA ILE A 577 21.55 -10.50 8.54
C ILE A 577 22.88 -11.23 8.67
N GLU A 578 22.97 -12.46 8.14
CA GLU A 578 24.20 -13.25 8.15
C GLU A 578 25.29 -12.60 7.29
N GLU A 579 24.95 -12.10 6.10
CA GLU A 579 25.90 -11.41 5.22
C GLU A 579 26.38 -10.09 5.83
N THR A 580 25.50 -9.37 6.53
CA THR A 580 25.87 -8.17 7.30
C THR A 580 26.80 -8.53 8.46
N ALA A 581 26.47 -9.58 9.22
CA ALA A 581 27.25 -10.02 10.37
C ALA A 581 28.67 -10.48 10.01
N LYS A 582 28.87 -11.07 8.82
CA LYS A 582 30.19 -11.44 8.28
C LYS A 582 31.12 -10.24 8.09
N LEU A 583 30.57 -9.04 7.92
CA LEU A 583 31.35 -7.81 7.78
C LEU A 583 31.81 -7.23 9.12
N SER A 584 31.34 -7.75 10.25
CA SER A 584 31.69 -7.21 11.57
C SER A 584 33.20 -7.31 11.82
N GLY A 585 33.80 -6.20 12.27
CA GLY A 585 35.24 -6.06 12.51
C GLY A 585 36.08 -5.87 11.24
N SER A 586 35.49 -5.86 10.05
CA SER A 586 36.21 -5.62 8.78
C SER A 586 36.53 -4.15 8.52
N GLY A 587 35.89 -3.23 9.25
CA GLY A 587 35.97 -1.78 9.00
C GLY A 587 35.05 -1.28 7.89
N GLN A 588 34.22 -2.15 7.29
CA GLN A 588 33.25 -1.77 6.26
C GLN A 588 31.92 -1.25 6.82
N LEU A 589 31.58 -1.63 8.06
CA LEU A 589 30.35 -1.22 8.72
C LEU A 589 30.54 0.08 9.50
N ALA A 590 29.49 0.89 9.57
CA ALA A 590 29.47 2.03 10.48
C ALA A 590 29.48 1.55 11.94
N ALA A 591 30.02 2.38 12.84
CA ALA A 591 30.14 2.05 14.27
C ALA A 591 28.79 1.74 14.92
N GLU A 592 27.72 2.41 14.48
CA GLU A 592 26.36 2.17 14.96
C GLU A 592 25.86 0.77 14.55
N VAL A 593 26.15 0.33 13.32
CA VAL A 593 25.77 -1.00 12.83
C VAL A 593 26.55 -2.10 13.56
N GLU A 594 27.85 -1.90 13.80
CA GLU A 594 28.66 -2.81 14.63
C GLU A 594 28.07 -2.95 16.05
N ALA A 595 27.63 -1.84 16.64
CA ALA A 595 27.00 -1.84 17.96
C ALA A 595 25.67 -2.59 17.96
N TRP A 596 24.84 -2.41 16.92
CA TRP A 596 23.60 -3.18 16.77
C TRP A 596 23.87 -4.67 16.67
N LEU A 597 24.79 -5.08 15.79
CA LEU A 597 25.18 -6.48 15.63
C LEU A 597 25.66 -7.07 16.96
N GLY A 598 26.46 -6.33 17.74
CA GLY A 598 26.92 -6.76 19.06
C GLY A 598 25.80 -6.91 20.11
N ALA A 599 24.70 -6.17 19.96
CA ALA A 599 23.54 -6.24 20.86
C ALA A 599 22.57 -7.38 20.55
N LEU A 600 22.65 -7.98 19.36
CA LEU A 600 21.81 -9.12 18.97
C LEU A 600 22.22 -10.39 19.70
N THR A 601 21.29 -11.35 19.79
CA THR A 601 21.62 -12.73 20.18
C THR A 601 22.18 -13.51 19.00
N THR A 602 22.93 -14.59 19.24
CA THR A 602 23.37 -15.48 18.14
C THR A 602 22.18 -16.03 17.36
N ALA A 603 21.06 -16.33 18.02
CA ALA A 603 19.84 -16.78 17.36
C ALA A 603 19.28 -15.75 16.36
N GLN A 604 19.29 -14.46 16.71
CA GLN A 604 18.85 -13.38 15.83
C GLN A 604 19.82 -13.14 14.66
N ARG A 605 21.11 -13.36 14.85
CA ARG A 605 22.11 -13.17 13.78
C ARG A 605 22.25 -14.37 12.85
N GLY A 606 21.83 -15.56 13.27
CA GLY A 606 22.08 -16.82 12.57
C GLY A 606 23.54 -17.29 12.57
N VAL A 607 24.50 -16.41 12.86
CA VAL A 607 25.95 -16.67 12.84
C VAL A 607 26.68 -16.06 14.04
N GLU A 608 27.82 -16.65 14.38
CA GLU A 608 28.78 -16.04 15.31
C GLU A 608 29.50 -14.86 14.66
N LEU A 609 29.78 -13.82 15.45
CA LEU A 609 30.54 -12.67 14.95
C LEU A 609 32.02 -13.05 14.77
N PRO A 610 32.69 -12.57 13.72
CA PRO A 610 34.14 -12.74 13.57
C PRO A 610 34.88 -12.27 14.83
N GLN A 611 35.85 -13.04 15.30
CA GLN A 611 36.73 -12.59 16.39
C GLN A 611 37.51 -11.36 15.91
N LYS A 612 37.50 -10.28 16.68
CA LYS A 612 38.38 -9.13 16.43
C LYS A 612 39.82 -9.65 16.38
N VAL A 613 40.42 -9.64 15.20
CA VAL A 613 41.86 -9.87 15.08
C VAL A 613 42.52 -8.68 15.75
N VAL A 614 42.89 -8.85 17.02
CA VAL A 614 43.81 -7.94 17.69
C VAL A 614 45.12 -8.10 16.94
N THR A 615 45.38 -7.23 15.97
CA THR A 615 46.72 -7.07 15.43
C THR A 615 47.56 -6.55 16.59
N GLY A 616 48.20 -7.48 17.29
CA GLY A 616 49.19 -7.17 18.29
C GLY A 616 50.19 -6.23 17.65
N ALA A 617 50.35 -5.05 18.25
CA ALA A 617 51.51 -4.22 18.00
C ALA A 617 52.74 -5.13 18.17
N GLN A 618 53.48 -5.36 17.08
CA GLN A 618 54.77 -6.02 17.19
C GLN A 618 55.69 -5.14 18.05
N PRO A 619 56.50 -5.76 18.94
CA PRO A 619 57.24 -5.07 19.99
C PRO A 619 58.29 -4.09 19.49
#